data_AF-X1GNJ4-F1
#
_entry.id   AF-X1GNJ4-F1
#
_cell.length_a   1.000
_cell.length_b   1.000
_cell.length_c   1.000
_cell.angle_alpha   90.00
_cell.angle_beta   90.00
_cell.angle_gamma   90.00
#
_symmetry.space_group_name_H-M   'P 1'
#
loop_
_entity.id
_entity.type
_entity.pdbx_description
1 polymer ?
#
loop_
_entity_poly.entity_id
_entity_poly.type
_entity_poly.pdbx_seq_one_letter_code
_entity_poly.pdbx_strand_id
1 'polypeptide(L)'
;MALDLVLLHPPSVYDFRQKTILYGPVSDLIPSSPLFEMYPIGFASIAEYLGRAGYQVRIVNLAVRMLGSRNFNAEAMIKRLRSPVFGIDLH
;
A
#
# COMPACT_ATOMS: atom_id res chain seq x y z
N MET A 1 0.62 -21.41 -5.52
CA MET A 1 -0.01 -21.42 -4.18
C MET A 1 -0.98 -20.25 -4.10
N ALA A 2 -2.18 -20.48 -3.58
CA ALA A 2 -3.14 -19.40 -3.35
C ALA A 2 -2.68 -18.52 -2.18
N LEU A 3 -2.99 -17.23 -2.21
CA LEU A 3 -2.76 -16.33 -1.07
C LEU A 3 -3.93 -16.46 -0.09
N ASP A 4 -3.62 -16.47 1.20
CA ASP A 4 -4.63 -16.49 2.27
C ASP A 4 -5.01 -15.07 2.72
N LEU A 5 -4.04 -14.14 2.65
CA LEU A 5 -4.24 -12.74 3.02
C LEU A 5 -3.43 -11.81 2.11
N VAL A 6 -4.09 -10.77 1.62
CA VAL A 6 -3.44 -9.62 1.00
C VAL A 6 -3.56 -8.41 1.94
N LEU A 7 -2.42 -7.85 2.32
CA LEU A 7 -2.31 -6.60 3.07
C LEU A 7 -2.03 -5.47 2.07
N LEU A 8 -3.04 -4.70 1.72
CA LEU A 8 -2.98 -3.63 0.73
C LEU A 8 -2.74 -2.29 1.43
N HIS A 9 -1.59 -1.68 1.17
CA HIS A 9 -1.23 -0.36 1.70
C HIS A 9 -1.52 0.71 0.64
N PRO A 10 -2.63 1.47 0.75
CA PRO A 10 -2.96 2.53 -0.20
C PRO A 10 -2.13 3.78 0.07
N PRO A 11 -1.97 4.70 -0.91
CA PRO A 11 -1.52 6.05 -0.60
C PRO A 11 -2.57 6.83 0.18
N SER A 12 -2.13 7.83 0.97
CA SER A 12 -3.04 8.75 1.67
C SER A 12 -3.87 9.60 0.69
N VAL A 13 -3.36 9.81 -0.53
CA VAL A 13 -4.09 10.44 -1.64
C VAL A 13 -4.09 9.54 -2.86
N TYR A 14 -5.27 9.14 -3.31
CA TYR A 14 -5.42 8.30 -4.49
C TYR A 14 -4.86 8.98 -5.74
N ASP A 15 -3.96 8.27 -6.41
CA ASP A 15 -3.26 8.67 -7.63
C ASP A 15 -2.73 10.12 -7.61
N PHE A 16 -1.84 10.41 -6.65
CA PHE A 16 -1.13 11.68 -6.50
C PHE A 16 -0.32 12.12 -7.74
N ARG A 17 -0.20 11.26 -8.75
CA ARG A 17 0.46 11.61 -10.03
C ARG A 17 -0.43 12.45 -10.93
N GLN A 18 -1.75 12.44 -10.73
CA GLN A 18 -2.72 13.13 -11.60
C GLN A 18 -3.05 14.55 -11.15
N LYS A 19 -2.85 14.89 -9.86
CA LYS A 19 -3.24 16.18 -9.30
C LYS A 19 -2.07 16.81 -8.57
N THR A 20 -1.82 18.09 -8.82
CA THR A 20 -0.98 18.90 -7.94
C THR A 20 -1.75 19.09 -6.63
N ILE A 21 -1.25 18.50 -5.55
CA ILE A 21 -1.87 18.60 -4.23
C ILE A 21 -1.26 19.81 -3.53
N LEU A 22 -2.08 20.81 -3.21
CA LEU A 22 -1.68 21.86 -2.28
C LEU A 22 -1.85 21.29 -0.87
N TYR A 23 -0.73 20.86 -0.32
CA TYR A 23 -0.61 20.42 1.05
C TYR A 23 -0.90 21.61 1.98
N GLY A 24 -1.95 21.51 2.80
CA GLY A 24 -2.28 22.54 3.79
C GLY A 24 -1.18 22.68 4.85
N PRO A 25 -1.22 23.72 5.71
CA PRO A 25 -0.14 24.05 6.66
C PRO A 25 0.27 22.93 7.64
N VAL A 26 -0.55 21.89 7.80
CA VAL A 26 -0.23 20.70 8.60
C VAL A 26 0.77 19.77 7.89
N SER A 27 0.79 19.76 6.56
CA SER A 27 1.66 18.90 5.75
C SER A 27 3.10 19.44 5.60
N ASP A 28 3.35 20.70 5.97
CA ASP A 28 4.71 21.22 6.16
C ASP A 28 5.41 20.61 7.40
N LEU A 29 4.65 20.13 8.39
CA LEU A 29 5.20 19.53 9.62
C LEU A 29 5.40 18.02 9.55
N ILE A 30 4.66 17.33 8.68
CA ILE A 30 4.81 15.91 8.37
C ILE A 30 4.90 15.82 6.85
N PRO A 31 6.10 15.70 6.26
CA PRO A 31 6.24 15.78 4.83
C PRO A 31 5.42 14.67 4.19
N SER A 32 4.32 15.04 3.55
CA SER A 32 3.47 14.12 2.78
C SER A 32 4.10 13.81 1.42
N SER A 33 5.43 13.76 1.39
CA SER A 33 6.20 13.43 0.20
C SER A 33 5.99 11.96 -0.12
N PRO A 34 5.95 11.56 -1.40
CA PRO A 34 5.97 10.16 -1.80
C PRO A 34 7.16 9.35 -1.22
N LEU A 35 8.18 10.03 -0.69
CA LEU A 35 9.28 9.41 0.06
C LEU A 35 8.87 8.87 1.44
N PHE A 36 7.73 9.31 2.00
CA PHE A 36 7.20 8.92 3.31
C PHE A 36 6.11 7.86 3.26
N GLU A 37 5.89 7.20 2.11
CA GLU A 37 5.29 5.87 2.12
C GLU A 37 6.26 4.86 2.73
N MET A 38 6.47 5.01 4.03
CA MET A 38 7.27 4.12 4.81
C MET A 38 6.70 2.71 4.69
N TYR A 39 7.60 1.74 4.73
CA TYR A 39 7.20 0.33 4.77
C TYR A 39 6.23 0.14 5.94
N PRO A 40 4.99 -0.34 5.71
CA PRO A 40 3.98 -0.42 6.76
C PRO A 40 4.42 -1.45 7.80
N ILE A 41 5.09 -0.99 8.86
CA ILE A 41 5.74 -1.88 9.83
C ILE A 41 4.73 -2.79 10.54
N GLY A 42 3.50 -2.28 10.76
CA GLY A 42 2.39 -3.09 11.25
C GLY A 42 2.06 -4.26 10.31
N PHE A 43 2.06 -4.05 8.99
CA PHE A 43 1.85 -5.12 8.02
C PHE A 43 3.02 -6.10 7.97
N ALA A 44 4.26 -5.63 8.11
CA ALA A 44 5.42 -6.50 8.21
C ALA A 44 5.30 -7.44 9.42
N SER A 45 4.92 -6.91 10.58
CA SER A 45 4.68 -7.70 11.79
C SER A 45 3.54 -8.71 11.63
N ILE A 46 2.42 -8.31 11.02
CA ILE A 46 1.29 -9.23 10.74
C ILE A 46 1.71 -10.35 9.78
N ALA A 47 2.43 -10.01 8.71
CA ALA A 47 2.89 -10.97 7.72
C ALA A 47 3.90 -11.96 8.31
N GLU A 48 4.81 -11.51 9.18
CA GLU A 48 5.76 -12.37 9.90
C GLU A 48 5.03 -13.35 10.83
N TYR A 49 4.13 -12.83 11.67
CA TYR A 49 3.39 -13.64 12.63
C TYR A 49 2.53 -14.71 11.95
N LEU A 50 1.74 -14.32 10.93
CA LEU A 50 0.89 -15.25 10.18
C LEU A 50 1.71 -16.20 9.30
N GLY A 51 2.84 -15.74 8.76
CA GLY A 51 3.78 -16.58 8.02
C GLY A 51 4.34 -17.70 8.89
N ARG A 52 4.68 -17.42 10.15
CA ARG A 52 5.09 -18.43 11.14
C ARG A 52 3.98 -19.42 11.48
N ALA A 53 2.72 -19.00 11.38
CA ALA A 53 1.55 -19.86 11.55
C ALA A 53 1.16 -20.64 10.27
N GLY A 54 1.92 -20.52 9.18
CA GLY A 54 1.73 -21.28 7.94
C GLY A 54 0.87 -20.60 6.87
N TYR A 55 0.43 -19.36 7.08
CA TYR A 55 -0.39 -18.62 6.11
C TYR A 55 0.44 -17.95 5.03
N GLN A 56 -0.08 -17.92 3.80
CA GLN A 56 0.48 -17.21 2.67
C GLN A 56 0.01 -15.75 2.65
N VAL A 57 0.81 -14.86 3.23
CA VAL A 57 0.51 -13.42 3.31
C VAL A 57 1.31 -12.63 2.27
N ARG A 58 0.67 -11.65 1.62
CA ARG A 58 1.33 -10.73 0.69
C ARG A 58 1.05 -9.28 1.05
N ILE A 59 2.11 -8.49 1.24
CA ILE A 59 2.03 -7.04 1.36
C ILE A 59 2.09 -6.41 -0.03
N VAL A 60 1.16 -5.50 -0.31
CA VAL A 60 1.07 -4.76 -1.57
C VAL A 60 1.06 -3.27 -1.23
N ASN A 61 2.23 -2.64 -1.32
CA ASN A 61 2.34 -1.18 -1.23
C ASN A 61 2.00 -0.58 -2.60
N LEU A 62 0.82 0.05 -2.69
CA LEU A 62 0.27 0.54 -3.95
C LEU A 62 1.04 1.73 -4.50
N ALA A 63 1.63 2.56 -3.66
CA ALA A 63 2.15 3.82 -4.15
C ALA A 63 3.66 3.86 -4.28
N VAL A 64 4.40 2.97 -3.62
CA VAL A 64 5.71 2.51 -4.12
C VAL A 64 5.57 1.98 -5.56
N ARG A 65 4.50 1.23 -5.87
CA ARG A 65 4.24 0.77 -7.26
C ARG A 65 3.90 1.93 -8.21
N MET A 66 3.12 2.91 -7.75
CA MET A 66 2.82 4.13 -8.54
C MET A 66 4.08 4.96 -8.82
N LEU A 67 5.00 5.05 -7.86
CA LEU A 67 6.29 5.76 -8.00
C LEU A 67 7.24 5.04 -8.95
N GLY A 68 7.26 3.70 -8.90
CA GLY A 68 8.12 2.90 -9.77
C GLY A 68 7.76 2.97 -11.26
N SER A 69 6.55 3.41 -11.62
CA SER A 69 6.16 3.61 -13.02
C SER A 69 5.02 4.60 -13.19
N ARG A 70 5.26 5.63 -14.01
CA ARG A 70 4.24 6.62 -14.40
C ARG A 70 3.03 5.99 -15.10
N ASN A 71 3.22 4.86 -15.78
CA ASN A 71 2.15 4.14 -16.49
C ASN A 71 1.50 3.05 -15.64
N PHE A 72 1.88 2.92 -14.36
CA PHE A 72 1.27 1.93 -13.47
C PHE A 72 -0.23 2.22 -13.28
N ASN A 73 -1.07 1.21 -13.57
CA ASN A 73 -2.50 1.26 -13.37
C ASN A 73 -2.87 0.47 -12.09
N ALA A 74 -3.23 1.22 -11.04
CA ALA A 74 -3.57 0.67 -9.74
C ALA A 74 -4.79 -0.26 -9.79
N GLU A 75 -5.86 0.18 -10.45
CA GLU A 75 -7.12 -0.57 -10.55
C GLU A 75 -6.92 -1.91 -11.26
N ALA A 76 -6.15 -1.92 -12.36
CA ALA A 76 -5.85 -3.13 -13.10
C ALA A 76 -5.02 -4.13 -12.26
N MET A 77 -4.11 -3.62 -11.42
CA MET A 77 -3.33 -4.46 -10.50
C MET A 77 -4.23 -5.05 -9.41
N ILE A 78 -5.06 -4.21 -8.75
CA ILE A 78 -5.98 -4.64 -7.69
C ILE A 78 -6.96 -5.70 -8.22
N LYS A 79 -7.53 -5.51 -9.42
CA LYS A 79 -8.44 -6.49 -10.07
C LYS A 79 -7.81 -7.87 -10.28
N ARG A 80 -6.48 -7.96 -10.35
CA ARG A 80 -5.75 -9.23 -10.52
C ARG A 80 -5.43 -9.92 -9.19
N LEU A 81 -5.57 -9.22 -8.06
CA LEU A 81 -5.34 -9.81 -6.73
C LEU A 81 -6.44 -10.83 -6.42
N ARG A 82 -6.04 -11.99 -5.93
CA ARG A 82 -6.92 -13.09 -5.53
C ARG A 82 -6.51 -13.56 -4.14
N SER A 83 -7.42 -13.40 -3.19
CA SER A 83 -7.25 -13.79 -1.78
C SER A 83 -8.64 -13.91 -1.16
N PRO A 84 -8.88 -14.84 -0.22
CA PRO A 84 -10.13 -14.90 0.53
C PRO A 84 -10.26 -13.73 1.51
N VAL A 85 -9.14 -13.14 1.96
CA VAL A 85 -9.13 -12.02 2.92
C VAL A 85 -8.24 -10.88 2.39
N PHE A 86 -8.71 -9.64 2.60
CA PHE A 86 -7.97 -8.41 2.33
C PHE A 86 -7.91 -7.55 3.60
N GLY A 87 -6.72 -7.15 4.01
CA GLY A 87 -6.50 -6.11 5.01
C GLY A 87 -6.07 -4.82 4.33
N ILE A 88 -6.72 -3.72 4.67
CA ILE A 88 -6.42 -2.38 4.14
C ILE A 88 -6.17 -1.48 5.34
N ASP A 89 -5.00 -0.86 5.42
CA ASP A 89 -4.71 0.07 6.51
C ASP A 89 -5.25 1.46 6.20
N LEU A 90 -5.48 2.19 7.29
CA LEU A 90 -5.94 3.57 7.29
C LEU A 90 -4.79 4.43 7.82
N HIS A 91 -4.46 5.50 7.11
CA HIS A 91 -3.45 6.48 7.51
C HIS A 91 -3.92 7.34 8.69
#